data_AF-A0A2Z2GWX9-F1
#
_entry.id   AF-A0A2Z2GWX9-F1
#
_cell.length_a   1.000
_cell.length_b   1.000
_cell.length_c   1.000
_cell.angle_alpha   90.00
_cell.angle_beta   90.00
_cell.angle_gamma   90.00
#
_symmetry.space_group_name_H-M   'P 1'
#
loop_
_entity.id
_entity.type
_entity.pdbx_description
1 polymer ?
#
loop_
_entity_poly.entity_id
_entity_poly.type
_entity_poly.pdbx_seq_one_letter_code
_entity_poly.pdbx_strand_id
1 'polypeptide(L)'
;YLKNAGMFKHLGTLLAWKSQGGRDLLSRVCVVTALASALFTNDTCCVVLTEFVLELAAERNLPAKPFLLALASSANIGSSATPIGNPQNLVIAFNSKISFPRFLLGILPAMLAGMAVNMVMLLCMYWKDLEGVSPDAVDAGKQMHAVEEGRSPSIASLKSPLKSPHTLNPLNGSAINDDGESMMEENLSTKHPWFMQCTEHHRKLFLKSFAYIVTVGMVVAYMVGLNMSWTAITTAIALVVVDFRDAEPCLVKVSYSLLVFFSGMFITVSGFNKTGLPSAIWNFMAPYSKVNSAGGISVLSIIILLLSNFASNVPTV
;
A
#
# COMPACT_ATOMS: atom_id res chain seq x y z
N TYR A 1 -13.80 -5.05 -0.97
CA TYR A 1 -13.51 -6.48 -0.63
C TYR A 1 -12.88 -6.66 0.75
N LEU A 2 -11.82 -5.93 1.15
CA LEU A 2 -11.19 -6.04 2.49
C LEU A 2 -12.18 -5.76 3.66
N LYS A 3 -13.14 -4.84 3.46
CA LYS A 3 -14.24 -4.56 4.41
C LYS A 3 -15.13 -5.76 4.71
N ASN A 4 -15.42 -6.54 3.68
CA ASN A 4 -16.30 -7.71 3.78
C ASN A 4 -15.54 -8.98 4.19
N ALA A 5 -14.21 -8.95 4.25
CA ALA A 5 -13.37 -10.13 4.52
C ALA A 5 -13.06 -10.36 6.01
N GLY A 6 -13.50 -9.49 6.93
CA GLY A 6 -13.26 -9.65 8.38
C GLY A 6 -11.79 -9.49 8.81
N MET A 7 -10.88 -9.19 7.88
CA MET A 7 -9.47 -8.88 8.14
C MET A 7 -9.32 -7.61 8.97
N PHE A 8 -10.21 -6.62 8.79
CA PHE A 8 -10.21 -5.39 9.58
C PHE A 8 -10.47 -5.64 11.06
N LYS A 9 -11.31 -6.62 11.40
CA LYS A 9 -11.53 -7.02 12.80
C LYS A 9 -10.28 -7.65 13.40
N HIS A 10 -9.54 -8.48 12.66
CA HIS A 10 -8.34 -9.15 13.16
C HIS A 10 -7.14 -8.20 13.26
N LEU A 11 -6.94 -7.32 12.28
CA LEU A 11 -5.88 -6.31 12.30
C LEU A 11 -6.18 -5.23 13.36
N GLY A 12 -7.46 -4.84 13.48
CA GLY A 12 -7.98 -3.99 14.55
C GLY A 12 -7.78 -4.57 15.92
N THR A 13 -8.05 -5.86 16.11
CA THR A 13 -7.78 -6.54 17.37
C THR A 13 -6.27 -6.64 17.62
N LEU A 14 -5.44 -6.98 16.62
CA LEU A 14 -3.98 -7.03 16.80
C LEU A 14 -3.38 -5.68 17.23
N LEU A 15 -3.87 -4.58 16.65
CA LEU A 15 -3.43 -3.22 16.96
C LEU A 15 -4.03 -2.71 18.29
N ALA A 16 -5.28 -3.04 18.60
CA ALA A 16 -6.02 -2.51 19.74
C ALA A 16 -5.98 -3.38 21.01
N TRP A 17 -5.66 -4.68 20.94
CA TRP A 17 -5.82 -5.64 22.05
C TRP A 17 -4.94 -5.37 23.27
N LYS A 18 -4.00 -4.41 23.17
CA LYS A 18 -3.20 -3.98 24.32
C LYS A 18 -2.91 -2.48 24.34
N SER A 19 -3.66 -1.67 23.59
CA SER A 19 -3.34 -0.24 23.51
C SER A 19 -3.86 0.53 24.71
N GLN A 20 -2.95 1.19 25.44
CA GLN A 20 -3.26 1.88 26.70
C GLN A 20 -3.45 3.42 26.53
N GLY A 21 -3.50 3.93 25.29
CA GLY A 21 -3.78 5.35 25.01
C GLY A 21 -3.44 5.79 23.58
N GLY A 22 -3.74 7.05 23.23
CA GLY A 22 -3.51 7.61 21.89
C GLY A 22 -2.04 7.57 21.44
N ARG A 23 -1.10 7.75 22.38
CA ARG A 23 0.35 7.67 22.11
C ARG A 23 0.82 6.27 21.73
N ASP A 24 0.35 5.27 22.47
CA ASP A 24 0.66 3.88 22.20
C ASP A 24 -0.01 3.40 20.90
N LEU A 25 -1.19 3.96 20.59
CA LEU A 25 -1.81 3.71 19.30
C LEU A 25 -0.99 4.31 18.15
N LEU A 26 -0.48 5.53 18.31
CA LEU A 26 0.34 6.19 17.28
C LEU A 26 1.63 5.41 17.00
N SER A 27 2.35 4.98 18.05
CA SER A 27 3.57 4.20 17.90
C SER A 27 3.32 2.86 17.21
N ARG A 28 2.21 2.18 17.54
CA ARG A 28 1.80 0.94 16.87
C ARG A 28 1.45 1.16 15.41
N VAL A 29 0.73 2.23 15.08
CA VAL A 29 0.47 2.59 13.68
C VAL A 29 1.78 2.79 12.93
N CYS A 30 2.75 3.51 13.50
CA CYS A 30 4.07 3.66 12.88
C CYS A 30 4.74 2.30 12.62
N VAL A 31 4.84 1.45 13.64
CA VAL A 31 5.56 0.15 13.53
C VAL A 31 4.85 -0.80 12.57
N VAL A 32 3.54 -0.97 12.69
CA VAL A 32 2.78 -1.88 11.82
C VAL A 32 2.76 -1.37 10.39
N THR A 33 2.64 -0.07 10.17
CA THR A 33 2.71 0.50 8.83
C THR A 33 4.08 0.32 8.21
N ALA A 34 5.16 0.56 8.96
CA ALA A 34 6.51 0.37 8.46
C ALA A 34 6.80 -1.10 8.11
N LEU A 35 6.38 -2.05 8.96
CA LEU A 35 6.52 -3.47 8.70
C LEU A 35 5.67 -3.94 7.52
N ALA A 36 4.43 -3.48 7.43
CA ALA A 36 3.54 -3.80 6.30
C ALA A 36 4.13 -3.26 5.00
N SER A 37 4.58 -2.01 4.98
CA SER A 37 5.18 -1.34 3.81
C SER A 37 6.57 -1.89 3.44
N ALA A 38 7.25 -2.57 4.36
CA ALA A 38 8.48 -3.31 4.03
C ALA A 38 8.18 -4.62 3.29
N LEU A 39 6.99 -5.20 3.47
CA LEU A 39 6.58 -6.47 2.85
C LEU A 39 5.72 -6.27 1.59
N PHE A 40 4.92 -5.22 1.57
CA PHE A 40 4.04 -4.82 0.47
C PHE A 40 4.47 -3.48 -0.11
N THR A 41 3.87 -3.04 -1.23
CA THR A 41 4.21 -1.74 -1.81
C THR A 41 3.64 -0.58 -0.99
N ASN A 42 4.42 0.49 -0.84
CA ASN A 42 4.06 1.69 -0.07
C ASN A 42 2.65 2.22 -0.42
N ASP A 43 2.33 2.36 -1.71
CA ASP A 43 1.05 2.89 -2.17
C ASP A 43 -0.13 2.01 -1.74
N THR A 44 0.02 0.68 -1.85
CA THR A 44 -1.01 -0.27 -1.45
C THR A 44 -1.19 -0.25 0.06
N CYS A 45 -0.09 -0.20 0.83
CA CYS A 45 -0.14 -0.08 2.27
C CYS A 45 -0.83 1.21 2.72
N CYS A 46 -0.53 2.35 2.10
CA CYS A 46 -1.13 3.62 2.46
C CYS A 46 -2.65 3.59 2.26
N VAL A 47 -3.12 3.13 1.10
CA VAL A 47 -4.57 3.06 0.81
C VAL A 47 -5.28 2.09 1.76
N VAL A 48 -4.74 0.88 1.93
CA VAL A 48 -5.38 -0.16 2.75
C VAL A 48 -5.38 0.20 4.25
N LEU A 49 -4.30 0.77 4.75
CA LEU A 49 -4.18 1.11 6.17
C LEU A 49 -4.85 2.44 6.52
N THR A 50 -5.04 3.35 5.56
CA THR A 50 -5.70 4.65 5.80
C THR A 50 -7.14 4.44 6.23
N GLU A 51 -7.91 3.64 5.47
CA GLU A 51 -9.27 3.23 5.81
C GLU A 51 -9.36 2.69 7.24
N PHE A 52 -8.43 1.82 7.58
CA PHE A 52 -8.37 1.18 8.88
C PHE A 52 -8.02 2.17 10.01
N VAL A 53 -7.04 3.05 9.78
CA VAL A 53 -6.61 4.07 10.76
C VAL A 53 -7.70 5.10 11.01
N LEU A 54 -8.46 5.47 9.98
CA LEU A 54 -9.60 6.38 10.10
C LEU A 54 -10.72 5.76 10.94
N GLU A 55 -11.11 4.52 10.67
CA GLU A 55 -12.10 3.79 11.46
C GLU A 55 -11.65 3.69 12.94
N LEU A 56 -10.38 3.36 13.19
CA LEU A 56 -9.84 3.23 14.54
C LEU A 56 -9.76 4.57 15.30
N ALA A 57 -9.40 5.65 14.61
CA ALA A 57 -9.37 6.99 15.20
C ALA A 57 -10.79 7.47 15.57
N ALA A 58 -11.78 7.19 14.72
CA ALA A 58 -13.19 7.51 14.96
C ALA A 58 -13.75 6.73 16.15
N GLU A 59 -13.51 5.41 16.24
CA GLU A 59 -13.94 4.58 17.38
C GLU A 59 -13.38 5.07 18.73
N ARG A 60 -12.17 5.64 18.72
CA ARG A 60 -11.48 6.12 19.92
C ARG A 60 -11.67 7.62 20.18
N ASN A 61 -12.45 8.33 19.35
CA ASN A 61 -12.62 9.79 19.42
C ASN A 61 -11.28 10.55 19.45
N LEU A 62 -10.31 10.10 18.64
CA LEU A 62 -8.99 10.73 18.50
C LEU A 62 -8.88 11.49 17.17
N PRO A 63 -8.09 12.57 17.09
CA PRO A 63 -7.89 13.28 15.84
C PRO A 63 -7.17 12.39 14.82
N ALA A 64 -7.71 12.25 13.60
CA ALA A 64 -7.14 11.38 12.57
C ALA A 64 -5.80 11.89 12.00
N LYS A 65 -5.61 13.22 11.97
CA LYS A 65 -4.43 13.89 11.39
C LYS A 65 -3.08 13.30 11.83
N PRO A 66 -2.77 13.15 13.14
CA PRO A 66 -1.50 12.54 13.58
C PRO A 66 -1.31 11.12 13.07
N PHE A 67 -2.37 10.30 13.02
CA PHE A 67 -2.28 8.91 12.59
C PHE A 67 -2.07 8.77 11.08
N LEU A 68 -2.70 9.63 10.29
CA LEU A 68 -2.48 9.66 8.85
C LEU A 68 -1.06 10.10 8.48
N LEU A 69 -0.53 11.11 9.18
CA LEU A 69 0.87 11.52 9.03
C LEU A 69 1.82 10.41 9.44
N ALA A 70 1.55 9.77 10.58
CA ALA A 70 2.32 8.62 11.06
C ALA A 70 2.32 7.46 10.08
N LEU A 71 1.17 7.16 9.48
CA LEU A 71 1.02 6.14 8.46
C LEU A 71 1.82 6.51 7.20
N ALA A 72 1.63 7.71 6.65
CA ALA A 72 2.31 8.13 5.43
C ALA A 72 3.84 8.15 5.58
N SER A 73 4.35 8.74 6.67
CA SER A 73 5.79 8.82 6.89
C SER A 73 6.40 7.46 7.21
N SER A 74 5.74 6.64 8.03
CA SER A 74 6.24 5.30 8.38
C SER A 74 6.17 4.33 7.22
N ALA A 75 5.18 4.45 6.33
CA ALA A 75 5.10 3.64 5.11
C ALA A 75 6.28 3.93 4.19
N ASN A 76 6.63 5.21 4.00
CA ASN A 76 7.77 5.60 3.19
C ASN A 76 9.09 5.10 3.80
N ILE A 77 9.32 5.33 5.10
CA ILE A 77 10.52 4.87 5.80
C ILE A 77 10.62 3.34 5.80
N GLY A 78 9.54 2.62 6.13
CA GLY A 78 9.52 1.16 6.18
C GLY A 78 9.80 0.52 4.82
N SER A 79 9.20 1.05 3.75
CA SER A 79 9.41 0.54 2.39
C SER A 79 10.86 0.63 1.91
N SER A 80 11.63 1.62 2.39
CA SER A 80 13.04 1.82 2.04
C SER A 80 13.94 0.62 2.42
N ALA A 81 13.55 -0.17 3.42
CA ALA A 81 14.35 -1.28 3.91
C ALA A 81 14.41 -2.48 2.96
N THR A 82 13.45 -2.62 2.03
CA THR A 82 13.39 -3.77 1.12
C THR A 82 13.31 -3.35 -0.35
N PRO A 83 13.86 -4.17 -1.26
CA PRO A 83 13.66 -3.99 -2.70
C PRO A 83 12.19 -4.09 -3.14
N ILE A 84 11.35 -4.75 -2.34
CA ILE A 84 9.94 -5.01 -2.66
C ILE A 84 9.05 -3.82 -2.28
N GLY A 85 9.37 -3.15 -1.17
CA GLY A 85 8.50 -2.12 -0.59
C GLY A 85 8.26 -0.93 -1.50
N ASN A 86 9.22 -0.61 -2.37
CA ASN A 86 9.10 0.50 -3.31
C ASN A 86 9.81 0.17 -4.64
N PRO A 87 9.18 0.45 -5.80
CA PRO A 87 9.79 0.28 -7.10
C PRO A 87 11.17 0.91 -7.28
N GLN A 88 11.45 2.04 -6.64
CA GLN A 88 12.80 2.64 -6.60
C GLN A 88 13.85 1.67 -6.11
N ASN A 89 13.57 1.02 -4.99
CA ASN A 89 14.51 0.11 -4.35
C ASN A 89 14.74 -1.10 -5.23
N LEU A 90 13.72 -1.53 -5.96
CA LEU A 90 13.83 -2.60 -6.95
C LEU A 90 14.77 -2.21 -8.11
N VAL A 91 14.63 -0.99 -8.63
CA VAL A 91 15.52 -0.45 -9.69
C VAL A 91 16.97 -0.40 -9.20
N ILE A 92 17.21 0.12 -7.98
CA ILE A 92 18.54 0.17 -7.37
C ILE A 92 19.10 -1.24 -7.20
N ALA A 93 18.33 -2.17 -6.63
CA ALA A 93 18.78 -3.55 -6.42
C ALA A 93 19.13 -4.25 -7.73
N PHE A 94 18.35 -4.03 -8.79
CA PHE A 94 18.58 -4.59 -10.12
C PHE A 94 19.85 -4.03 -10.77
N ASN A 95 20.02 -2.69 -10.77
CA ASN A 95 21.17 -2.03 -11.38
C ASN A 95 22.47 -2.32 -10.61
N SER A 96 22.42 -2.34 -9.28
CA SER A 96 23.58 -2.62 -8.43
C SER A 96 23.89 -4.12 -8.26
N LYS A 97 23.01 -5.02 -8.74
CA LYS A 97 23.12 -6.48 -8.59
C LYS A 97 23.31 -6.93 -7.13
N ILE A 98 22.69 -6.22 -6.19
CA ILE A 98 22.81 -6.50 -4.76
C ILE A 98 21.79 -7.57 -4.38
N SER A 99 22.23 -8.60 -3.67
CA SER A 99 21.35 -9.63 -3.09
C SER A 99 20.42 -9.05 -2.02
N PHE A 100 19.19 -9.55 -1.93
CA PHE A 100 18.19 -9.11 -0.94
C PHE A 100 18.74 -8.93 0.50
N PRO A 101 19.44 -9.89 1.13
CA PRO A 101 19.87 -9.75 2.52
C PRO A 101 20.93 -8.65 2.69
N ARG A 102 21.81 -8.44 1.70
CA ARG A 102 22.79 -7.35 1.74
C ARG A 102 22.13 -5.99 1.63
N PHE A 103 21.12 -5.86 0.77
CA PHE A 103 20.33 -4.64 0.66
C PHE A 103 19.62 -4.34 1.98
N LEU A 104 18.90 -5.33 2.52
CA LEU A 104 18.19 -5.21 3.78
C LEU A 104 19.13 -4.84 4.93
N LEU A 105 20.18 -5.61 5.18
CA LEU A 105 21.10 -5.38 6.30
C LEU A 105 21.88 -4.06 6.17
N GLY A 106 22.13 -3.58 4.94
CA GLY A 106 22.78 -2.30 4.70
C GLY A 106 21.89 -1.10 5.07
N ILE A 107 20.59 -1.16 4.76
CA ILE A 107 19.65 -0.06 4.98
C ILE A 107 18.95 -0.16 6.33
N LEU A 108 18.84 -1.35 6.91
CA LEU A 108 18.12 -1.60 8.17
C LEU A 108 18.53 -0.65 9.30
N PRO A 109 19.83 -0.36 9.56
CA PRO A 109 20.21 0.60 10.61
C PRO A 109 19.67 2.02 10.34
N ALA A 110 19.73 2.48 9.09
CA ALA A 110 19.21 3.78 8.69
C ALA A 110 17.69 3.84 8.80
N MET A 111 17.00 2.76 8.42
CA MET A 111 15.54 2.64 8.57
C MET A 111 15.13 2.69 10.04
N LEU A 112 15.79 1.92 10.92
CA LEU A 112 15.49 1.92 12.35
C LEU A 112 15.73 3.29 12.99
N ALA A 113 16.83 3.96 12.63
CA ALA A 113 17.11 5.32 13.07
C ALA A 113 16.04 6.32 12.56
N GLY A 114 15.69 6.26 11.28
CA GLY A 114 14.64 7.08 10.68
C GLY A 114 13.27 6.86 11.32
N MET A 115 12.92 5.60 11.61
CA MET A 115 11.69 5.24 12.33
C MET A 115 11.66 5.81 13.74
N ALA A 116 12.78 5.71 14.48
CA ALA A 116 12.89 6.27 15.81
C ALA A 116 12.73 7.81 15.79
N VAL A 117 13.42 8.49 14.87
CA VAL A 117 13.32 9.95 14.69
C VAL A 117 11.89 10.34 14.32
N ASN A 118 11.27 9.67 13.34
CA ASN A 118 9.89 9.92 12.92
C ASN A 118 8.91 9.73 14.08
N MET A 119 9.05 8.65 14.84
CA MET A 119 8.18 8.36 15.98
C MET A 119 8.32 9.42 17.08
N VAL A 120 9.55 9.78 17.44
CA VAL A 120 9.81 10.83 18.45
C VAL A 120 9.26 12.18 17.98
N MET A 121 9.52 12.56 16.73
CA MET A 121 9.03 13.82 16.16
C MET A 121 7.50 13.92 16.20
N LEU A 122 6.80 12.87 15.77
CA LEU A 122 5.33 12.83 15.78
C LEU A 122 4.77 12.83 17.20
N LEU A 123 5.38 12.08 18.13
CA LEU A 123 4.98 12.08 19.54
C LEU A 123 5.18 13.45 20.17
N CYS A 124 6.31 14.14 19.92
CA CYS A 124 6.56 15.48 20.43
C CYS A 124 5.60 16.51 19.83
N MET A 125 5.32 16.43 18.53
CA MET A 125 4.45 17.39 17.84
C MET A 125 2.99 17.28 18.26
N TYR A 126 2.49 16.05 18.46
CA TYR A 126 1.10 15.78 18.81
C TYR A 126 0.90 15.34 20.27
N TRP A 127 1.91 15.57 21.12
CA TRP A 127 1.92 15.12 22.52
C TRP A 127 0.64 15.53 23.27
N LYS A 128 0.19 16.78 23.06
CA LYS A 128 -0.97 17.39 23.72
C LYS A 128 -2.30 16.98 23.07
N ASP A 129 -2.35 16.88 21.76
CA ASP A 129 -3.56 16.51 21.00
C ASP A 129 -3.97 15.05 21.22
N LEU A 130 -3.02 14.21 21.64
CA LEU A 130 -3.23 12.79 21.99
C LEU A 130 -3.63 12.59 23.47
N GLU A 131 -3.51 13.64 24.30
CA GLU A 131 -3.91 13.66 25.72
C GLU A 131 -5.30 14.28 25.93
N GLY A 132 -5.73 15.19 25.05
CA GLY A 132 -7.05 15.82 25.08
C GLY A 132 -7.99 15.22 24.04
N VAL A 133 -9.22 14.88 24.42
CA VAL A 133 -10.30 14.55 23.49
C VAL A 133 -10.66 15.81 22.71
N SER A 134 -10.12 16.02 21.50
CA SER A 134 -10.50 17.15 20.63
C SER A 134 -11.61 16.75 19.64
N PRO A 135 -12.66 17.58 19.47
CA PRO A 135 -13.80 17.33 18.57
C PRO A 135 -13.46 17.36 17.06
N ASP A 136 -12.20 17.56 16.65
CA ASP A 136 -11.77 17.57 15.24
C ASP A 136 -11.76 16.18 14.56
N ALA A 137 -12.12 15.12 15.30
CA ALA A 137 -12.06 13.72 14.86
C ALA A 137 -13.00 13.36 13.69
N VAL A 138 -14.05 14.13 13.45
CA VAL A 138 -15.11 13.78 12.46
C VAL A 138 -14.91 14.47 11.10
N ASP A 139 -14.17 15.58 11.04
CA ASP A 139 -14.09 16.39 9.81
C ASP A 139 -13.05 15.85 8.81
N ALA A 140 -11.91 15.34 9.29
CA ALA A 140 -10.85 14.80 8.44
C ALA A 140 -11.26 13.51 7.68
N GLY A 141 -12.03 12.63 8.33
CA GLY A 141 -12.57 11.43 7.69
C GLY A 141 -13.59 11.75 6.58
N LYS A 142 -14.38 12.81 6.76
CA LYS A 142 -15.30 13.32 5.72
C LYS A 142 -14.57 13.99 4.57
N GLN A 143 -13.51 14.76 4.84
CA GLN A 143 -12.73 15.43 3.81
C GLN A 143 -11.95 14.46 2.92
N MET A 144 -11.39 13.37 3.46
CA MET A 144 -10.70 12.35 2.64
C MET A 144 -11.67 11.49 1.81
N HIS A 145 -12.81 11.08 2.38
CA HIS A 145 -13.85 10.37 1.60
C HIS A 145 -14.37 11.21 0.43
N ALA A 146 -14.46 12.53 0.59
CA ALA A 146 -14.87 13.44 -0.49
C ALA A 146 -13.84 13.54 -1.62
N VAL A 147 -12.54 13.40 -1.30
CA VAL A 147 -11.44 13.40 -2.28
C VAL A 147 -11.41 12.09 -3.07
N GLU A 148 -11.70 10.95 -2.42
CA GLU A 148 -11.76 9.63 -3.08
C GLU A 148 -13.03 9.46 -3.96
N GLU A 149 -14.14 10.12 -3.60
CA GLU A 149 -15.36 10.16 -4.44
C GLU A 149 -15.31 11.19 -5.58
N GLY A 150 -14.20 11.92 -5.78
CA GLY A 150 -14.08 12.91 -6.86
C GLY A 150 -15.11 14.04 -6.77
N ARG A 151 -15.64 14.33 -5.56
CA ARG A 151 -16.68 15.32 -5.37
C ARG A 151 -16.06 16.66 -4.98
N SER A 152 -15.91 17.52 -5.97
CA SER A 152 -15.48 18.91 -5.79
C SER A 152 -16.34 19.62 -4.72
N PRO A 153 -15.76 20.36 -3.76
CA PRO A 153 -16.53 21.02 -2.72
C PRO A 153 -17.34 22.16 -3.34
N SER A 154 -18.64 21.92 -3.53
CA SER A 154 -19.57 22.97 -3.94
C SER A 154 -19.71 23.97 -2.80
N ILE A 155 -19.44 25.24 -3.12
CA ILE A 155 -19.58 26.41 -2.27
C ILE A 155 -20.99 26.44 -1.69
N ALA A 156 -21.12 26.20 -0.39
CA ALA A 156 -22.37 26.38 0.33
C ALA A 156 -22.51 27.83 0.81
N SER A 157 -23.62 28.44 0.38
CA SER A 157 -24.44 29.39 1.14
C SER A 157 -24.07 30.89 1.13
N LEU A 158 -24.57 31.61 0.11
CA LEU A 158 -25.07 32.97 0.28
C LEU A 158 -26.62 32.93 0.40
N LYS A 159 -27.15 33.53 1.47
CA LYS A 159 -28.56 33.53 1.89
C LYS A 159 -29.51 34.28 0.95
N SER A 160 -30.62 33.62 0.56
CA SER A 160 -32.02 34.11 0.37
C SER A 160 -32.31 35.30 -0.59
N PRO A 161 -33.57 35.63 -1.00
CA PRO A 161 -34.90 35.09 -0.62
C PRO A 161 -35.90 34.83 -1.80
N LEU A 162 -37.12 34.35 -1.47
CA LEU A 162 -38.44 34.51 -2.16
C LEU A 162 -39.25 33.24 -2.53
N LYS A 163 -40.11 32.83 -1.58
CA LYS A 163 -41.60 32.70 -1.61
C LYS A 163 -42.37 32.09 -2.84
N SER A 164 -42.83 30.84 -2.62
CA SER A 164 -44.19 30.24 -2.90
C SER A 164 -44.66 29.91 -4.34
N PRO A 165 -45.79 29.18 -4.51
CA PRO A 165 -45.99 27.71 -4.35
C PRO A 165 -46.54 27.09 -5.67
N HIS A 166 -46.80 25.77 -5.75
CA HIS A 166 -47.76 25.06 -6.65
C HIS A 166 -47.33 23.57 -6.76
N THR A 167 -47.95 22.64 -6.01
CA THR A 167 -49.13 21.79 -6.32
C THR A 167 -48.84 20.46 -7.06
N LEU A 168 -49.39 19.39 -6.46
CA LEU A 168 -49.86 18.09 -7.01
C LEU A 168 -48.90 16.88 -7.06
N ASN A 169 -49.35 15.85 -6.33
CA ASN A 169 -49.02 14.41 -6.37
C ASN A 169 -50.30 13.68 -6.88
N PRO A 170 -50.34 12.35 -7.08
CA PRO A 170 -49.53 11.47 -7.95
C PRO A 170 -50.44 10.57 -8.84
N LEU A 171 -49.94 9.93 -9.91
CA LEU A 171 -50.70 8.88 -10.62
C LEU A 171 -49.80 7.75 -11.16
N ASN A 172 -49.94 6.59 -10.50
CA ASN A 172 -50.16 5.22 -11.00
C ASN A 172 -49.77 4.81 -12.45
N GLY A 173 -49.17 3.61 -12.56
CA GLY A 173 -49.11 2.78 -13.77
C GLY A 173 -48.10 1.65 -13.59
N SER A 174 -48.48 0.50 -13.02
CA SER A 174 -49.07 -0.69 -13.68
C SER A 174 -48.05 -1.57 -14.43
N ALA A 175 -48.09 -2.85 -14.06
CA ALA A 175 -47.27 -3.98 -14.47
C ALA A 175 -47.28 -4.31 -15.97
N ILE A 176 -46.19 -4.91 -16.46
CA ILE A 176 -46.20 -5.89 -17.56
C ILE A 176 -45.12 -6.95 -17.24
N ASN A 177 -45.57 -8.19 -17.03
CA ASN A 177 -44.78 -9.40 -17.21
C ASN A 177 -44.81 -9.76 -18.70
N ASP A 178 -43.71 -10.26 -19.25
CA ASP A 178 -43.72 -11.02 -20.49
C ASP A 178 -42.83 -12.25 -20.33
N ASP A 179 -43.45 -13.39 -20.57
CA ASP A 179 -42.92 -14.75 -20.46
C ASP A 179 -42.51 -15.23 -21.87
N GLY A 180 -41.52 -16.13 -21.95
CA GLY A 180 -41.49 -17.09 -23.06
C GLY A 180 -40.12 -17.49 -23.60
N GLU A 181 -39.74 -18.75 -23.28
CA GLU A 181 -39.13 -19.75 -24.18
C GLU A 181 -37.70 -19.49 -24.72
N SER A 182 -36.75 -20.43 -24.80
CA SER A 182 -36.75 -21.88 -24.59
C SER A 182 -35.29 -22.39 -24.58
N MET A 183 -35.07 -23.48 -23.85
CA MET A 183 -34.13 -24.58 -24.12
C MET A 183 -32.71 -24.29 -24.64
N MET A 184 -31.70 -24.49 -23.78
CA MET A 184 -30.61 -25.46 -24.04
C MET A 184 -29.80 -25.69 -22.75
N GLU A 185 -30.24 -26.66 -21.93
CA GLU A 185 -29.34 -27.36 -21.03
C GLU A 185 -28.45 -28.26 -21.89
N GLU A 186 -27.18 -27.89 -22.06
CA GLU A 186 -26.16 -28.84 -22.49
C GLU A 186 -24.96 -28.82 -21.55
N ASN A 187 -24.86 -29.95 -20.86
CA ASN A 187 -23.81 -30.42 -19.99
C ASN A 187 -22.40 -30.24 -20.57
N LEU A 188 -21.49 -29.66 -19.79
CA LEU A 188 -20.12 -30.18 -19.72
C LEU A 188 -19.59 -30.12 -18.28
N SER A 189 -20.26 -30.87 -17.42
CA SER A 189 -19.70 -31.36 -16.17
C SER A 189 -18.68 -32.46 -16.49
N THR A 190 -17.43 -32.08 -16.66
CA THR A 190 -16.28 -33.00 -16.51
C THR A 190 -15.50 -32.59 -15.26
N LYS A 191 -16.14 -32.69 -14.09
CA LYS A 191 -15.43 -32.72 -12.80
C LYS A 191 -15.52 -34.14 -12.25
N HIS A 192 -14.38 -34.82 -12.24
CA HIS A 192 -14.25 -36.23 -11.86
C HIS A 192 -14.80 -36.52 -10.43
N PRO A 193 -15.59 -37.59 -10.25
CA PRO A 193 -16.39 -37.85 -9.04
C PRO A 193 -15.64 -38.40 -7.82
N TRP A 194 -14.33 -38.66 -7.86
CA TRP A 194 -13.57 -39.13 -6.69
C TRP A 194 -12.95 -38.01 -5.84
N PHE A 195 -12.84 -36.78 -6.39
CA PHE A 195 -12.21 -35.63 -5.71
C PHE A 195 -13.17 -34.81 -4.82
N MET A 196 -14.47 -35.15 -4.84
CA MET A 196 -15.54 -34.35 -4.20
C MET A 196 -15.83 -34.74 -2.73
N GLN A 197 -15.01 -35.61 -2.14
CA GLN A 197 -15.24 -36.15 -0.80
C GLN A 197 -14.47 -35.41 0.31
N CYS A 198 -13.70 -34.38 -0.03
CA CYS A 198 -13.05 -33.51 0.95
C CYS A 198 -13.97 -32.32 1.25
N THR A 199 -14.44 -32.20 2.49
CA THR A 199 -15.28 -31.09 2.95
C THR A 199 -14.69 -29.76 2.48
N GLU A 200 -15.48 -28.89 1.82
CA GLU A 200 -15.05 -27.56 1.33
C GLU A 200 -14.20 -26.77 2.35
N HIS A 201 -14.48 -26.97 3.64
CA HIS A 201 -13.72 -26.45 4.75
C HIS A 201 -12.26 -26.94 4.80
N HIS A 202 -12.00 -28.24 4.73
CA HIS A 202 -10.66 -28.82 4.74
C HIS A 202 -9.84 -28.39 3.53
N ARG A 203 -10.48 -28.30 2.35
CA ARG A 203 -9.81 -27.79 1.13
C ARG A 203 -9.40 -26.32 1.30
N LYS A 204 -10.30 -25.46 1.79
CA LYS A 204 -10.00 -24.04 2.04
C LYS A 204 -8.93 -23.85 3.11
N LEU A 205 -8.94 -24.68 4.15
CA LEU A 205 -7.93 -24.66 5.20
C LEU A 205 -6.57 -25.08 4.65
N PHE A 206 -6.51 -26.18 3.90
CA PHE A 206 -5.30 -26.66 3.24
C PHE A 206 -4.71 -25.61 2.31
N LEU A 207 -5.52 -24.99 1.46
CA LEU A 207 -5.05 -23.95 0.53
C LEU A 207 -4.50 -22.71 1.26
N LYS A 208 -5.16 -22.28 2.35
CA LYS A 208 -4.65 -21.19 3.19
C LYS A 208 -3.30 -21.54 3.80
N SER A 209 -3.19 -22.71 4.43
CA SER A 209 -1.94 -23.19 5.02
C SER A 209 -0.83 -23.30 3.99
N PHE A 210 -1.13 -23.82 2.80
CA PHE A 210 -0.18 -23.90 1.69
C PHE A 210 0.27 -22.52 1.21
N ALA A 211 -0.66 -21.58 1.01
CA ALA A 211 -0.33 -20.22 0.62
C ALA A 211 0.59 -19.52 1.63
N TYR A 212 0.35 -19.72 2.93
CA TYR A 212 1.26 -19.23 3.98
C TYR A 212 2.65 -19.87 3.88
N ILE A 213 2.74 -21.20 3.72
CA ILE A 213 4.01 -21.92 3.61
C ILE A 213 4.80 -21.41 2.39
N VAL A 214 4.16 -21.27 1.24
CA VAL A 214 4.80 -20.80 0.00
C VAL A 214 5.25 -19.35 0.14
N THR A 215 4.45 -18.48 0.77
CA THR A 215 4.84 -17.09 1.02
C THR A 215 6.05 -17.01 1.95
N VAL A 216 6.05 -17.79 3.04
CA VAL A 216 7.20 -17.88 3.96
C VAL A 216 8.42 -18.45 3.23
N GLY A 217 8.25 -19.49 2.43
CA GLY A 217 9.30 -20.09 1.60
C GLY A 217 9.92 -19.09 0.62
N MET A 218 9.11 -18.26 -0.03
CA MET A 218 9.57 -17.17 -0.89
C MET A 218 10.41 -16.15 -0.12
N VAL A 219 9.97 -15.73 1.08
CA VAL A 219 10.73 -14.80 1.94
C VAL A 219 12.06 -15.41 2.38
N VAL A 220 12.07 -16.70 2.75
CA VAL A 220 13.31 -17.42 3.10
C VAL A 220 14.24 -17.52 1.89
N ALA A 221 13.72 -17.80 0.70
CA ALA A 221 14.51 -17.84 -0.52
C ALA A 221 15.15 -16.47 -0.83
N TYR A 222 14.44 -15.37 -0.60
CA TYR A 222 15.04 -14.04 -0.65
C TYR A 222 16.14 -13.86 0.39
N MET A 223 15.95 -14.30 1.63
CA MET A 223 17.00 -14.27 2.68
C MET A 223 18.25 -15.07 2.30
N VAL A 224 18.10 -16.18 1.59
CA VAL A 224 19.23 -17.00 1.09
C VAL A 224 19.97 -16.31 -0.08
N GLY A 225 19.43 -15.21 -0.62
CA GLY A 225 20.04 -14.44 -1.70
C GLY A 225 19.78 -15.03 -3.08
N LEU A 226 18.73 -15.85 -3.24
CA LEU A 226 18.27 -16.32 -4.55
C LEU A 226 17.80 -15.15 -5.42
N ASN A 227 17.83 -15.36 -6.74
CA ASN A 227 17.36 -14.35 -7.69
C ASN A 227 15.89 -14.01 -7.43
N MET A 228 15.61 -12.73 -7.20
CA MET A 228 14.28 -12.26 -6.80
C MET A 228 13.23 -12.63 -7.86
N SER A 229 13.54 -12.42 -9.14
CA SER A 229 12.61 -12.68 -10.26
C SER A 229 12.23 -14.15 -10.41
N TRP A 230 13.21 -15.06 -10.40
CA TRP A 230 12.96 -16.50 -10.53
C TRP A 230 12.20 -17.08 -9.34
N THR A 231 12.52 -16.60 -8.13
CA THR A 231 11.82 -17.01 -6.91
C THR A 231 10.37 -16.55 -6.93
N ALA A 232 10.10 -15.32 -7.37
CA ALA A 232 8.73 -14.81 -7.51
C ALA A 232 7.91 -15.61 -8.55
N ILE A 233 8.49 -15.88 -9.73
CA ILE A 233 7.83 -16.64 -10.80
C ILE A 233 7.52 -18.06 -10.36
N THR A 234 8.47 -18.76 -9.75
CA THR A 234 8.28 -20.14 -9.25
C THR A 234 7.21 -20.21 -8.16
N THR A 235 7.22 -19.24 -7.23
CA THR A 235 6.19 -19.10 -6.19
C THR A 235 4.80 -18.88 -6.80
N ALA A 236 4.70 -17.98 -7.79
CA ALA A 236 3.43 -17.70 -8.47
C ALA A 236 2.91 -18.94 -9.23
N ILE A 237 3.78 -19.64 -9.97
CA ILE A 237 3.41 -20.86 -10.69
C ILE A 237 2.98 -21.94 -9.72
N ALA A 238 3.71 -22.16 -8.62
CA ALA A 238 3.37 -23.16 -7.61
C ALA A 238 1.99 -22.90 -6.99
N LEU A 239 1.65 -21.63 -6.70
CA LEU A 239 0.32 -21.26 -6.20
C LEU A 239 -0.78 -21.54 -7.22
N VAL A 240 -0.57 -21.21 -8.50
CA VAL A 240 -1.54 -21.46 -9.58
C VAL A 240 -1.76 -22.97 -9.79
N VAL A 241 -0.67 -23.75 -9.81
CA VAL A 241 -0.75 -25.21 -9.99
C VAL A 241 -1.50 -25.87 -8.85
N VAL A 242 -1.27 -25.46 -7.60
CA VAL A 242 -1.92 -26.07 -6.43
C VAL A 242 -3.38 -25.66 -6.26
N ASP A 243 -3.78 -24.47 -6.72
CA ASP A 243 -5.18 -24.07 -6.68
C ASP A 243 -6.02 -24.86 -7.71
N PHE A 244 -5.42 -25.40 -8.79
CA PHE A 244 -6.12 -26.09 -9.90
C PHE A 244 -7.37 -25.33 -10.39
N ARG A 245 -7.38 -23.99 -10.23
CA ARG A 245 -8.46 -23.09 -10.60
C ARG A 245 -8.00 -22.16 -11.71
N ASP A 246 -8.98 -21.59 -12.42
CA ASP A 246 -8.74 -20.54 -13.41
C ASP A 246 -7.89 -19.44 -12.79
N ALA A 247 -6.76 -19.11 -13.41
CA ALA A 247 -5.84 -18.07 -12.93
C ALA A 247 -6.40 -16.65 -13.10
N GLU A 248 -7.47 -16.50 -13.88
CA GLU A 248 -8.12 -15.24 -14.22
C GLU A 248 -8.45 -14.36 -12.99
N PRO A 249 -9.06 -14.86 -11.89
CA PRO A 249 -9.38 -14.03 -10.73
C PRO A 249 -8.14 -13.55 -9.96
N CYS A 250 -7.00 -14.23 -10.12
CA CYS A 250 -5.71 -13.80 -9.56
C CYS A 250 -5.06 -12.76 -10.47
N LEU A 251 -5.11 -12.94 -11.78
CA LEU A 251 -4.54 -12.02 -12.77
C LEU A 251 -5.29 -10.68 -12.80
N VAL A 252 -6.61 -10.65 -12.61
CA VAL A 252 -7.38 -9.39 -12.55
C VAL A 252 -6.98 -8.52 -11.35
N LYS A 253 -6.41 -9.10 -10.29
CA LYS A 253 -5.90 -8.35 -9.12
C LYS A 253 -4.52 -7.74 -9.33
N VAL A 254 -3.82 -8.11 -10.39
CA VAL A 254 -2.53 -7.51 -10.72
C VAL A 254 -2.75 -6.08 -11.20
N SER A 255 -2.01 -5.13 -10.64
CA SER A 255 -2.05 -3.74 -11.11
C SER A 255 -1.28 -3.62 -12.42
N TYR A 256 -1.98 -3.81 -13.55
CA TYR A 256 -1.40 -3.69 -14.89
C TYR A 256 -0.80 -2.30 -15.14
N SER A 257 -1.41 -1.25 -14.59
CA SER A 257 -0.90 0.12 -14.67
C SER A 257 0.51 0.24 -14.06
N LEU A 258 0.78 -0.42 -12.92
CA LEU A 258 2.11 -0.43 -12.31
C LEU A 258 3.14 -1.15 -13.19
N LEU A 259 2.75 -2.26 -13.82
CA LEU A 259 3.65 -3.05 -14.67
C LEU A 259 4.04 -2.30 -15.95
N VAL A 260 3.08 -1.63 -16.58
CA VAL A 260 3.33 -0.74 -17.73
C VAL A 260 4.17 0.47 -17.30
N PHE A 261 3.90 1.07 -16.14
CA PHE A 261 4.68 2.17 -15.60
C PHE A 261 6.15 1.79 -15.36
N PHE A 262 6.43 0.63 -14.74
CA PHE A 262 7.82 0.17 -14.56
C PHE A 262 8.50 -0.09 -15.90
N SER A 263 7.79 -0.71 -16.85
CA SER A 263 8.33 -0.96 -18.17
C SER A 263 8.71 0.36 -18.88
N GLY A 264 7.80 1.34 -18.88
CA GLY A 264 8.04 2.65 -19.47
C GLY A 264 9.20 3.39 -18.79
N MET A 265 9.25 3.36 -17.47
CA MET A 265 10.31 4.01 -16.72
C MET A 265 11.68 3.34 -16.90
N PHE A 266 11.78 2.00 -16.97
CA PHE A 266 13.04 1.36 -17.29
C PHE A 266 13.54 1.76 -18.68
N ILE A 267 12.63 1.94 -19.65
CA ILE A 267 12.96 2.47 -20.99
C ILE A 267 13.44 3.92 -20.87
N THR A 268 12.73 4.77 -20.11
CA THR A 268 13.11 6.18 -19.89
C THR A 268 14.46 6.30 -19.19
N VAL A 269 14.70 5.55 -18.11
CA VAL A 269 15.98 5.52 -17.39
C VAL A 269 17.10 5.03 -18.30
N SER A 270 16.85 3.98 -19.10
CA SER A 270 17.83 3.49 -20.08
C SER A 270 18.12 4.53 -21.17
N GLY A 271 17.10 5.26 -21.64
CA GLY A 271 17.25 6.35 -22.59
C GLY A 271 18.00 7.54 -21.99
N PHE A 272 17.67 7.91 -20.76
CA PHE A 272 18.31 8.97 -20.01
C PHE A 272 19.79 8.67 -19.75
N ASN A 273 20.12 7.43 -19.37
CA ASN A 273 21.50 6.97 -19.21
C ASN A 273 22.32 7.07 -20.50
N LYS A 274 21.69 6.90 -21.68
CA LYS A 274 22.37 7.09 -22.98
C LYS A 274 22.64 8.56 -23.32
N THR A 275 21.90 9.52 -22.74
CA THR A 275 22.14 10.96 -22.99
C THR A 275 23.45 11.46 -22.38
N GLY A 276 24.01 10.74 -21.41
CA GLY A 276 25.19 11.16 -20.65
C GLY A 276 24.90 12.28 -19.64
N LEU A 277 23.66 12.76 -19.53
CA LEU A 277 23.28 13.78 -18.54
C LEU A 277 23.55 13.34 -17.09
N PRO A 278 23.22 12.10 -16.67
CA PRO A 278 23.60 11.62 -15.33
C PRO A 278 25.10 11.73 -15.07
N SER A 279 25.92 11.35 -16.05
CA SER A 279 27.38 11.40 -15.96
C SER A 279 27.90 12.84 -15.90
N ALA A 280 27.29 13.77 -16.63
CA ALA A 280 27.65 15.18 -16.59
C ALA A 280 27.32 15.80 -15.21
N ILE A 281 26.15 15.50 -14.66
CA ILE A 281 25.73 15.94 -13.33
C ILE A 281 26.65 15.35 -12.26
N TRP A 282 26.98 14.06 -12.35
CA TRP A 282 27.92 13.41 -11.44
C TRP A 282 29.31 14.04 -11.52
N ASN A 283 29.86 14.29 -12.71
CA ASN A 283 31.18 14.90 -12.87
C ASN A 283 31.23 16.33 -12.30
N PHE A 284 30.12 17.07 -12.38
CA PHE A 284 30.00 18.37 -11.74
C PHE A 284 29.94 18.27 -10.21
N MET A 285 29.23 17.28 -9.67
CA MET A 285 29.05 17.10 -8.22
C MET A 285 30.20 16.37 -7.52
N ALA A 286 30.85 15.41 -8.17
CA ALA A 286 31.92 14.58 -7.65
C ALA A 286 33.07 15.33 -6.94
N PRO A 287 33.56 16.49 -7.44
CA PRO A 287 34.59 17.26 -6.72
C PRO A 287 34.11 17.81 -5.37
N TYR A 288 32.80 18.09 -5.24
CA TYR A 288 32.18 18.59 -4.01
C TYR A 288 31.69 17.46 -3.09
N SER A 289 31.30 16.31 -3.66
CA SER A 289 30.82 15.14 -2.94
C SER A 289 31.93 14.08 -2.81
N LYS A 290 32.92 14.36 -1.96
CA LYS A 290 33.86 13.32 -1.51
C LYS A 290 33.11 12.32 -0.63
N VAL A 291 32.56 11.26 -1.24
CA VAL A 291 31.68 10.26 -0.58
C VAL A 291 32.34 9.59 0.65
N ASN A 292 33.67 9.61 0.73
CA ASN A 292 34.44 9.08 1.87
C ASN A 292 34.52 10.03 3.08
N SER A 293 33.96 11.24 3.00
CA SER A 293 33.92 12.21 4.09
C SER A 293 32.49 12.52 4.49
N ALA A 294 32.24 12.69 5.79
CA ALA A 294 30.94 13.07 6.33
C ALA A 294 30.36 14.33 5.66
N GLY A 295 31.23 15.27 5.24
CA GLY A 295 30.81 16.46 4.49
C GLY A 295 30.24 16.13 3.10
N GLY A 296 30.84 15.19 2.38
CA GLY A 296 30.37 14.79 1.04
C GLY A 296 29.05 14.02 1.06
N ILE A 297 28.86 13.18 2.09
CA ILE A 297 27.59 12.46 2.33
C ILE A 297 26.47 13.45 2.67
N SER A 298 26.74 14.47 3.50
CA SER A 298 25.77 15.51 3.85
C SER A 298 25.32 16.32 2.63
N VAL A 299 26.26 16.75 1.77
CA VAL A 299 25.94 17.46 0.53
C VAL A 299 25.08 16.59 -0.40
N LEU A 300 25.47 15.33 -0.59
CA LEU A 300 24.70 14.38 -1.41
C LEU A 300 23.29 14.18 -0.85
N SER A 301 23.15 14.05 0.47
CA SER A 301 21.87 13.86 1.15
C SER A 301 20.95 15.07 0.95
N ILE A 302 21.47 16.29 1.09
CA ILE A 302 20.70 17.52 0.85
C ILE A 302 20.19 17.58 -0.60
N ILE A 303 21.05 17.25 -1.56
CA ILE A 303 20.69 17.27 -2.98
C ILE A 303 19.63 16.21 -3.29
N ILE A 304 19.79 14.99 -2.77
CA ILE A 304 18.80 13.91 -2.93
C ILE A 304 17.47 14.30 -2.27
N LEU A 305 17.49 14.91 -1.08
CA LEU A 305 16.28 15.39 -0.41
C LEU A 305 15.56 16.44 -1.25
N LEU A 306 16.28 17.41 -1.81
CA LEU A 306 15.67 18.43 -2.68
C LEU A 306 15.11 17.82 -3.96
N LEU A 307 15.85 16.91 -4.60
CA LEU A 307 15.41 16.22 -5.80
C LEU A 307 14.20 15.33 -5.55
N SER A 308 14.13 14.62 -4.44
CA SER A 308 12.97 13.78 -4.07
C SER A 308 11.69 14.58 -3.83
N ASN A 309 11.80 15.87 -3.46
CA ASN A 309 10.65 16.76 -3.37
C ASN A 309 10.25 17.37 -4.72
N PHE A 310 11.19 17.51 -5.66
CA PHE A 310 10.97 18.17 -6.95
C PHE A 310 10.62 17.20 -8.09
N ALA A 311 11.33 16.07 -8.14
CA ALA A 311 11.15 15.00 -9.10
C ALA A 311 10.55 13.78 -8.39
N SER A 312 9.71 13.04 -9.11
CA SER A 312 9.14 11.80 -8.56
C SER A 312 10.27 10.89 -8.07
N ASN A 313 9.99 10.13 -7.02
CA ASN A 313 11.04 9.40 -6.32
C ASN A 313 11.75 8.36 -7.24
N VAL A 314 11.12 7.91 -8.35
CA VAL A 314 11.71 6.86 -9.22
C VAL A 314 12.65 7.36 -10.33
N PRO A 315 12.39 8.46 -11.06
CA PRO A 315 13.39 9.02 -11.99
C PRO A 315 14.64 9.58 -11.30
N THR A 316 14.56 9.82 -9.99
CA THR A 316 15.65 10.41 -9.18
C THR A 316 16.72 9.39 -8.79
N VAL A 317 16.41 8.09 -8.81
CA VAL A 317 17.35 6.99 -8.48
C VAL A 317 18.16 6.55 -9.70
#